data_AF-A0A537YL64-F1
#
_entry.id   AF-A0A537YL64-F1
#
_cell.length_a   1.000
_cell.length_b   1.000
_cell.length_c   1.000
_cell.angle_alpha   90.00
_cell.angle_beta   90.00
_cell.angle_gamma   90.00
#
_symmetry.space_group_name_H-M   'P 1'
#
loop_
_entity.id
_entity.type
_entity.pdbx_description
1 polymer ?
#
loop_
_entity_poly.entity_id
_entity_poly.type
_entity_poly.pdbx_seq_one_letter_code
_entity_poly.pdbx_strand_id
1 'polypeptide(L)' 'MPGFCRVFGQTKPFDATKLAKLYPHGSSDYVKAFDRAVTRAQKAGVWLEPEAKNFEAAARKISFG' A
#
# COMPACT_ATOMS: atom_id res chain seq x y z
N MET A 1 -19.19 -6.69 -29.17
CA MET A 1 -18.21 -5.91 -28.38
C MET A 1 -17.92 -6.70 -27.11
N PRO A 2 -16.66 -7.06 -26.83
CA PRO A 2 -16.31 -7.87 -25.67
C PRO A 2 -16.67 -7.12 -24.39
N GLY A 3 -17.36 -7.83 -23.49
CA GLY A 3 -17.93 -7.29 -22.25
C GLY A 3 -16.89 -6.62 -21.38
N PHE A 4 -17.18 -5.37 -21.01
CA PHE A 4 -16.41 -4.60 -20.05
C PHE A 4 -16.44 -5.36 -18.71
N CYS A 5 -15.33 -6.02 -18.33
CA CYS A 5 -15.13 -6.57 -17.00
C CYS A 5 -15.10 -5.40 -16.01
N ARG A 6 -16.28 -4.91 -15.63
CA ARG A 6 -16.46 -3.87 -14.62
C ARG A 6 -16.14 -4.54 -13.29
N VAL A 7 -14.93 -4.34 -12.78
CA VAL A 7 -14.55 -4.79 -11.43
C VAL A 7 -15.42 -4.00 -10.45
N PHE A 8 -16.47 -4.65 -9.94
CA PHE A 8 -17.38 -4.06 -8.98
C PHE A 8 -16.72 -4.06 -7.60
N GLY A 9 -16.19 -2.91 -7.21
CA GLY A 9 -15.63 -2.67 -5.90
C GLY A 9 -14.84 -1.36 -5.91
N GLN A 10 -15.31 -0.34 -5.20
CA GLN A 10 -14.49 0.83 -4.94
C GLN A 10 -13.63 0.53 -3.73
N THR A 11 -12.32 0.53 -3.91
CA THR A 11 -11.38 0.59 -2.78
C THR A 11 -11.55 1.96 -2.13
N LYS A 12 -12.33 2.02 -1.05
CA LYS A 12 -12.44 3.25 -0.26
C LYS A 12 -11.16 3.43 0.55
N PRO A 13 -10.42 4.53 0.37
CA PRO A 13 -9.28 4.83 1.24
C PRO A 13 -9.78 4.98 2.69
N PHE A 14 -8.90 4.70 3.65
CA PHE A 14 -9.19 5.01 5.04
C PHE A 14 -9.38 6.51 5.21
N ASP A 15 -10.32 6.90 6.07
CA ASP A 15 -10.52 8.30 6.44
C ASP A 15 -9.36 8.81 7.31
N ALA A 16 -9.24 10.13 7.43
CA ALA A 16 -8.15 10.77 8.17
C ALA A 16 -8.11 10.36 9.65
N THR A 17 -9.26 10.12 10.29
CA THR A 17 -9.30 9.69 11.69
C THR A 17 -8.71 8.30 11.86
N LYS A 18 -9.03 7.40 10.92
CA LYS A 18 -8.47 6.04 10.91
C LYS A 18 -6.99 6.05 10.56
N LEU A 19 -6.56 6.89 9.61
CA LEU A 19 -5.14 7.05 9.29
C LEU A 19 -4.35 7.61 10.47
N ALA A 20 -4.84 8.63 11.17
CA ALA A 20 -4.17 9.19 12.35
C ALA A 20 -4.08 8.18 13.52
N LYS A 21 -5.08 7.30 13.67
CA LYS A 21 -5.03 6.22 14.67
C LYS A 21 -4.03 5.13 14.32
N LEU A 22 -3.89 4.78 13.04
CA LEU A 22 -2.99 3.71 12.58
C LEU A 22 -1.55 4.21 12.38
N TYR A 23 -1.38 5.47 11.98
CA TYR A 23 -0.12 6.10 11.61
C TYR A 23 -0.05 7.50 12.24
N PRO A 24 0.22 7.60 13.55
CA PRO A 24 0.21 8.86 14.28
C PRO A 24 1.21 9.90 13.74
N HIS A 25 2.31 9.47 13.14
CA HIS A 25 3.29 10.35 12.50
C HIS A 25 3.09 10.46 10.97
N GLY A 26 1.85 10.23 10.51
CA GLY A 26 1.44 10.40 9.12
C GLY A 26 2.06 9.38 8.16
N SER A 27 2.24 9.79 6.90
CA SER A 27 2.73 8.91 5.84
C SER A 27 4.08 8.25 6.14
N SER A 28 4.93 8.86 6.98
CA SER A 28 6.23 8.30 7.35
C SER A 28 6.12 6.97 8.11
N ASP A 29 5.13 6.84 9.01
CA ASP A 29 4.86 5.59 9.74
C ASP A 29 4.29 4.53 8.81
N TYR A 30 3.41 4.94 7.89
CA TYR A 30 2.86 4.05 6.87
C TYR A 30 3.95 3.47 5.98
N VAL A 31 4.87 4.30 5.46
CA VAL A 31 5.98 3.82 4.62
C VAL A 31 6.83 2.81 5.38
N LYS A 32 7.18 3.08 6.65
CA LYS A 32 7.94 2.13 7.48
C LYS A 32 7.18 0.82 7.76
N ALA A 33 5.87 0.89 7.97
CA ALA A 33 5.04 -0.30 8.16
C ALA A 33 4.93 -1.11 6.86
N PHE A 34 4.79 -0.42 5.73
CA PHE A 34 4.70 -1.01 4.41
C PHE A 34 6.01 -1.70 4.00
N ASP A 35 7.16 -1.03 4.11
CA ASP A 35 8.48 -1.61 3.80
C ASP A 35 8.73 -2.92 4.61
N ARG A 36 8.31 -2.95 5.89
CA ARG A 36 8.37 -4.18 6.71
C ARG A 36 7.44 -5.28 6.21
N ALA A 37 6.27 -4.94 5.68
CA ALA A 37 5.36 -5.90 5.07
C ALA A 37 5.93 -6.45 3.76
N VAL A 38 6.49 -5.58 2.91
CA VAL A 38 7.15 -5.96 1.65
C VAL A 38 8.30 -6.93 1.91
N THR A 39 9.18 -6.59 2.85
CA THR A 39 10.32 -7.46 3.22
C THR A 39 9.85 -8.84 3.67
N ARG A 40 8.75 -8.92 4.44
CA ARG A 40 8.19 -10.20 4.88
C ARG A 40 7.59 -10.98 3.70
N ALA A 41 6.88 -10.30 2.80
CA ALA A 41 6.30 -10.92 1.61
C ALA A 41 7.39 -11.48 0.66
N GLN A 42 8.49 -10.75 0.48
CA GLN A 42 9.65 -11.23 -0.28
C GLN A 42 10.28 -12.46 0.37
N LYS A 43 10.54 -12.42 1.69
CA LYS A 43 11.10 -13.58 2.42
C LYS A 43 10.19 -14.80 2.37
N ALA A 44 8.88 -14.60 2.31
CA ALA A 44 7.89 -15.67 2.18
C ALA A 44 7.73 -16.17 0.73
N GLY A 45 8.42 -15.58 -0.26
CA GLY A 45 8.28 -15.92 -1.67
C GLY A 45 6.94 -15.49 -2.29
N VAL A 46 6.18 -14.62 -1.62
CA VAL A 46 4.88 -14.14 -2.10
C VAL A 46 5.08 -13.08 -3.17
N TRP A 47 6.08 -12.22 -3.01
CA TRP A 47 6.40 -11.15 -3.95
C TRP A 47 7.79 -11.34 -4.55
N LEU A 48 7.89 -11.10 -5.86
CA LEU A 48 9.16 -11.02 -6.56
C LEU A 48 9.85 -9.68 -6.26
N GLU A 49 11.17 -9.67 -6.38
CA GLU A 49 11.99 -8.48 -6.06
C GLU A 49 11.65 -7.24 -6.91
N PRO A 50 11.42 -7.34 -8.24
CA PRO A 50 11.06 -6.18 -9.05
C PRO A 50 9.73 -5.53 -8.60
N GLU A 51 8.71 -6.34 -8.33
CA GLU A 51 7.40 -5.89 -7.86
C GLU A 51 7.52 -5.21 -6.50
N ALA A 52 8.23 -5.82 -5.57
CA ALA A 52 8.48 -5.24 -4.26
C ALA A 52 9.08 -3.83 -4.36
N LYS A 53 10.13 -3.64 -5.18
CA LYS A 53 10.75 -2.33 -5.41
C LYS A 53 9.76 -1.32 -5.99
N ASN A 54 8.93 -1.74 -6.94
CA ASN A 54 7.90 -0.86 -7.52
C ASN A 54 6.86 -0.42 -6.48
N PHE A 55 6.41 -1.33 -5.62
CA PHE A 55 5.45 -1.03 -4.56
C PHE A 55 6.05 -0.15 -3.46
N GLU A 56 7.30 -0.37 -3.04
CA GLU A 56 8.00 0.51 -2.10
C GLU A 56 8.15 1.93 -2.66
N ALA A 57 8.55 2.06 -3.93
CA ALA A 57 8.65 3.35 -4.60
C ALA A 57 7.28 4.06 -4.71
N ALA A 58 6.20 3.32 -4.94
CA ALA A 58 4.85 3.86 -4.94
C ALA A 58 4.41 4.31 -3.53
N ALA A 59 4.70 3.52 -2.49
CA ALA A 59 4.36 3.86 -1.11
C ALA A 59 5.02 5.17 -0.66
N ARG A 60 6.27 5.43 -1.07
CA ARG A 60 6.98 6.68 -0.76
C ARG A 60 6.40 7.93 -1.44
N LYS A 61 5.58 7.77 -2.48
CA LYS A 61 4.86 8.88 -3.13
C LYS A 61 3.55 9.22 -2.41
N ILE A 62 3.12 8.39 -1.46
CA ILE A 62 1.90 8.63 -0.70
C ILE A 62 2.19 9.70 0.35
N SER A 63 1.38 10.76 0.33
CA SER A 63 1.43 11.85 1.31
C SER A 63 0.07 12.01 1.96
N PHE A 64 0.04 11.93 3.29
CA PHE A 64 -1.10 12.24 4.15
C PHE A 64 -0.60 12.61 5.55
N GLY A 65 -1.32 13.51 6.20
CA GLY A 65 -1.06 14.01 7.55
C GLY A 65 -2.34 14.55 8.13
#